data_AF-A0A961PDZ0-F1
#
_entry.id   AF-A0A961PDZ0-F1
#
_cell.length_a   1.000
_cell.length_b   1.000
_cell.length_c   1.000
_cell.angle_alpha   90.00
_cell.angle_beta   90.00
_cell.angle_gamma   90.00
#
_symmetry.space_group_name_H-M   'P 1'
#
loop_
_entity.id
_entity.type
_entity.pdbx_description
1 polymer ?
#
loop_
_entity_poly.entity_id
_entity_poly.type
_entity_poly.pdbx_seq_one_letter_code
_entity_poly.pdbx_strand_id
1 'polypeptide(L)'
;MLRISLFGAAALALAACSEPSGGTSGTEVSQADAGSGCVARFQYFDTVKATMSTPTGRDDRASVPAALQFPIARLQQAGCMTKSADLTLEGPAVPVVNSGAEIGPTMIHAGVVTDMGDDGRAKRYFEARGVNVRTIGQSGLGRRVYLGPFTTQGALDAAMEAAREGGFAYPYVTTFVG
;
A
#
# COMPACT_ATOMS: atom_id res chain seq x y z
N MET A 1 53.15 22.07 -55.20
CA MET A 1 54.25 22.60 -54.38
C MET A 1 53.83 22.57 -52.93
N LEU A 2 54.64 21.94 -52.09
CA LEU A 2 54.46 21.71 -50.65
C LEU A 2 54.74 23.01 -49.87
N ARG A 3 53.93 23.34 -48.84
CA ARG A 3 54.44 23.91 -47.58
C ARG A 3 53.42 23.83 -46.44
N ILE A 4 53.93 23.25 -45.35
CA ILE A 4 53.38 23.00 -44.02
C ILE A 4 53.44 24.31 -43.21
N SER A 5 52.50 24.59 -42.31
CA SER A 5 52.76 24.81 -40.87
C SER A 5 51.55 25.24 -40.03
N LEU A 6 51.49 24.58 -38.88
CA LEU A 6 50.74 24.70 -37.62
C LEU A 6 50.31 26.11 -37.17
N PHE A 7 49.39 26.10 -36.18
CA PHE A 7 49.08 27.05 -35.08
C PHE A 7 47.55 27.31 -35.07
N GLY A 8 46.79 27.15 -33.99
CA GLY A 8 47.08 26.89 -32.60
C GLY A 8 45.79 26.56 -31.83
N ALA A 9 45.97 26.02 -30.64
CA ALA A 9 44.94 25.62 -29.69
C ALA A 9 44.16 26.80 -29.12
N ALA A 10 42.87 26.60 -28.83
CA ALA A 10 42.16 26.98 -27.61
C ALA A 10 40.64 26.97 -27.84
N ALA A 11 39.91 26.08 -27.17
CA ALA A 11 38.46 26.27 -26.96
C ALA A 11 38.01 25.58 -25.66
N LEU A 12 38.07 26.39 -24.59
CA LEU A 12 37.24 26.42 -23.38
C LEU A 12 36.63 25.10 -22.87
N ALA A 13 37.24 24.56 -21.81
CA ALA A 13 36.54 23.72 -20.84
C ALA A 13 35.68 24.62 -19.93
N LEU A 14 34.36 24.54 -20.09
CA LEU A 14 33.40 25.11 -19.14
C LEU A 14 33.41 24.26 -17.87
N ALA A 15 34.21 24.68 -16.89
CA ALA A 15 34.08 24.24 -15.51
C ALA A 15 32.77 24.81 -14.95
N ALA A 16 31.71 24.00 -14.96
CA ALA A 16 30.52 24.28 -14.19
C ALA A 16 30.84 24.09 -12.70
N CYS A 17 31.03 25.20 -11.99
CA CYS A 17 30.98 25.23 -10.53
C CYS A 17 29.52 25.00 -10.10
N SER A 18 29.11 23.74 -9.96
CA SER A 18 27.87 23.41 -9.26
C SER A 18 28.13 23.51 -7.76
N GLU A 19 27.58 24.55 -7.16
CA GLU A 19 27.51 24.78 -5.71
C GLU A 19 26.90 23.56 -5.01
N PRO A 20 27.49 23.05 -3.90
CA PRO A 20 26.84 22.06 -3.07
C PRO A 20 25.70 22.76 -2.33
N SER A 21 24.53 22.75 -2.96
CA SER A 21 23.28 23.10 -2.29
C SER A 21 23.12 22.12 -1.14
N GLY A 22 23.27 22.62 0.09
CA GLY A 22 22.96 21.88 1.31
C GLY A 22 21.48 21.51 1.33
N GLY A 23 21.14 20.39 0.70
CA GLY A 23 19.87 19.73 0.84
C GLY A 23 19.93 18.85 2.07
N THR A 24 19.14 19.19 3.08
CA THR A 24 18.80 18.29 4.18
C THR A 24 18.51 16.91 3.62
N SER A 25 19.30 15.91 4.01
CA SER A 25 19.02 14.50 3.79
C SER A 25 17.70 14.13 4.47
N GLY A 26 16.58 14.49 3.84
CA GLY A 26 15.35 13.75 4.01
C GLY A 26 15.65 12.37 3.44
N THR A 27 15.81 11.39 4.30
CA THR A 27 15.79 9.99 3.89
C THR A 27 14.46 9.77 3.18
N GLU A 28 14.47 9.77 1.85
CA GLU A 28 13.38 9.22 1.05
C GLU A 28 13.27 7.76 1.48
N VAL A 29 12.33 7.46 2.36
CA VAL A 29 12.03 6.08 2.75
C VAL A 29 11.50 5.42 1.49
N SER A 30 12.27 4.49 0.92
CA SER A 30 11.85 3.73 -0.26
C SER A 30 10.45 3.19 -0.02
N GLN A 31 9.57 3.24 -1.02
CA GLN A 31 8.19 2.74 -0.90
C GLN A 31 8.15 1.28 -0.40
N ALA A 32 9.15 0.47 -0.75
CA ALA A 32 9.34 -0.89 -0.24
C ALA A 32 9.66 -0.94 1.28
N ASP A 33 10.50 -0.03 1.77
CA ASP A 33 10.86 0.07 3.19
C ASP A 33 9.70 0.60 4.03
N ALA A 34 8.98 1.59 3.52
CA ALA A 34 7.73 2.09 4.12
C ALA A 34 6.66 0.98 4.16
N GLY A 35 6.56 0.19 3.10
CA GLY A 35 5.67 -0.96 3.01
C GLY A 35 5.98 -2.04 4.03
N SER A 36 7.23 -2.47 4.15
CA SER A 36 7.63 -3.47 5.16
C SER A 36 7.34 -2.97 6.59
N GLY A 37 7.54 -1.67 6.85
CA GLY A 37 7.21 -1.04 8.12
C GLY A 37 5.72 -1.09 8.46
N CYS A 38 4.84 -0.84 7.47
CA CYS A 38 3.40 -0.88 7.69
C CYS A 38 2.85 -2.29 7.84
N VAL A 39 3.33 -3.25 7.03
CA VAL A 39 2.95 -4.67 7.15
C VAL A 39 3.24 -5.20 8.55
N ALA A 40 4.46 -5.00 9.05
CA ALA A 40 4.84 -5.47 10.39
C ALA A 40 3.98 -4.85 11.50
N ARG A 41 3.61 -3.57 11.37
CA ARG A 41 2.74 -2.88 12.34
C ARG A 41 1.31 -3.41 12.31
N PHE A 42 0.77 -3.70 11.13
CA PHE A 42 -0.56 -4.32 11.02
C PHE A 42 -0.57 -5.74 11.59
N GLN A 43 0.45 -6.54 11.30
CA GLN A 43 0.60 -7.88 11.88
C GLN A 43 0.69 -7.84 13.40
N TYR A 44 1.42 -6.87 13.96
CA TYR A 44 1.46 -6.64 15.40
C TYR A 44 0.08 -6.24 15.97
N PHE A 45 -0.62 -5.31 15.30
CA PHE A 45 -2.00 -4.95 15.65
C PHE A 45 -2.91 -6.19 15.67
N ASP A 46 -2.84 -7.03 14.63
CA ASP A 46 -3.64 -8.25 14.49
C ASP A 46 -3.33 -9.27 15.59
N THR A 47 -2.05 -9.43 15.94
CA THR A 47 -1.62 -10.29 17.04
C THR A 47 -2.21 -9.83 18.37
N VAL A 48 -2.15 -8.52 18.66
CA VAL A 48 -2.74 -7.98 19.89
C VAL A 48 -4.27 -8.13 19.88
N LYS A 49 -4.91 -7.82 18.75
CA LYS A 49 -6.38 -7.96 18.61
C LYS A 49 -6.83 -9.41 18.81
N ALA A 50 -6.08 -10.39 18.31
CA ALA A 50 -6.40 -11.81 18.46
C ALA A 50 -6.38 -12.30 19.93
N THR A 51 -5.62 -11.64 20.82
CA THR A 51 -5.65 -11.94 22.26
C THR A 51 -6.92 -11.46 22.96
N MET A 52 -7.74 -10.64 22.29
CA MET A 52 -8.95 -10.09 22.85
C MET A 52 -10.14 -10.98 22.52
N SER A 53 -10.73 -11.61 23.53
CA SER A 53 -12.06 -12.20 23.38
C SER A 53 -13.07 -11.08 23.10
N THR A 54 -13.83 -11.20 22.00
CA THR A 54 -15.03 -10.40 21.79
C THR A 54 -16.21 -11.20 22.34
N PRO A 55 -16.92 -10.73 23.39
CA PRO A 55 -18.06 -11.45 23.97
C PRO A 55 -19.19 -11.75 22.97
N THR A 56 -19.21 -11.03 21.84
CA THR A 56 -20.28 -11.07 20.84
C THR A 56 -19.79 -11.57 19.47
N GLY A 57 -18.50 -11.89 19.31
CA GLY A 57 -17.91 -12.19 18.00
C GLY A 57 -17.92 -11.02 17.00
N ARG A 58 -18.39 -9.83 17.39
CA ARG A 58 -18.38 -8.63 16.55
C ARG A 58 -17.14 -7.79 16.80
N ASP A 59 -16.46 -7.46 15.71
CA ASP A 59 -15.31 -6.56 15.68
C ASP A 59 -15.68 -5.07 15.72
N ASP A 60 -16.96 -4.73 15.54
CA ASP A 60 -17.48 -3.37 15.53
C ASP A 60 -17.65 -2.84 16.96
N ARG A 61 -16.54 -2.53 17.64
CA ARG A 61 -16.56 -1.88 18.97
C ARG A 61 -16.77 -0.37 18.83
N ALA A 62 -17.71 0.16 19.61
CA ALA A 62 -17.98 1.61 19.69
C ALA A 62 -16.79 2.42 20.25
N SER A 63 -15.91 1.78 21.03
CA SER A 63 -14.73 2.41 21.64
C SER A 63 -13.47 1.60 21.38
N VAL A 64 -12.33 2.29 21.28
CA VAL A 64 -11.01 1.66 21.16
C VAL A 64 -10.61 1.00 22.49
N PRO A 65 -10.42 -0.33 22.54
CA PRO A 65 -9.88 -1.00 23.73
C PRO A 65 -8.49 -0.44 24.10
N ALA A 66 -8.20 -0.30 25.40
CA ALA A 66 -6.93 0.28 25.87
C ALA A 66 -5.69 -0.40 25.25
N ALA A 67 -5.69 -1.73 25.16
CA ALA A 67 -4.58 -2.48 24.57
C ALA A 67 -4.43 -2.29 23.04
N LEU A 68 -5.42 -1.74 22.33
CA LEU A 68 -5.30 -1.36 20.92
C LEU A 68 -4.89 0.11 20.70
N GLN A 69 -4.94 0.96 21.73
CA GLN A 69 -4.61 2.38 21.58
C GLN A 69 -3.18 2.59 21.06
N PHE A 70 -2.20 1.89 21.66
CA PHE A 70 -0.80 2.02 21.25
C PHE A 70 -0.51 1.44 19.84
N PRO A 71 -0.96 0.21 19.50
CA PRO A 71 -0.87 -0.30 18.13
C PRO A 71 -1.50 0.65 17.08
N ILE A 72 -2.67 1.20 17.35
CA ILE A 72 -3.36 2.13 16.44
C ILE A 72 -2.55 3.43 16.29
N ALA A 73 -2.11 4.04 17.39
CA ALA A 73 -1.30 5.25 17.34
C ALA A 73 -0.03 5.06 16.50
N ARG A 74 0.62 3.90 16.59
CA ARG A 74 1.80 3.58 15.76
C ARG A 74 1.50 3.45 14.28
N LEU A 75 0.35 2.87 13.92
CA LEU A 75 -0.10 2.80 12.52
C LEU A 75 -0.39 4.20 11.96
N GLN A 76 -1.03 5.06 12.77
CA GLN A 76 -1.33 6.44 12.40
C GLN A 76 -0.06 7.27 12.21
N GLN A 77 0.85 7.25 13.20
CA GLN A 77 2.12 8.00 13.16
C GLN A 77 3.02 7.57 12.00
N ALA A 78 2.99 6.29 11.65
CA ALA A 78 3.76 5.76 10.51
C ALA A 78 3.10 6.03 9.15
N GLY A 79 1.91 6.65 9.11
CA GLY A 79 1.21 6.95 7.87
C GLY A 79 0.72 5.71 7.12
N CYS A 80 0.39 4.62 7.83
CA CYS A 80 -0.01 3.36 7.22
C CYS A 80 -1.47 3.32 6.73
N MET A 81 -2.16 4.45 6.73
CA MET A 81 -3.53 4.60 6.24
C MET A 81 -3.50 5.11 4.80
N THR A 82 -4.38 4.57 3.96
CA THR A 82 -4.58 5.04 2.59
C THR A 82 -5.41 6.31 2.63
N LYS A 83 -4.84 7.41 2.14
CA LYS A 83 -5.54 8.71 2.11
C LYS A 83 -6.37 8.80 0.84
N SER A 84 -7.48 9.53 0.91
CA SER A 84 -8.37 9.76 -0.24
C SER A 84 -7.65 10.34 -1.45
N ALA A 85 -6.66 11.21 -1.22
CA ALA A 85 -5.86 11.83 -2.27
C ALA A 85 -4.96 10.86 -3.03
N ASP A 86 -4.64 9.71 -2.43
CA ASP A 86 -3.79 8.70 -3.05
C ASP A 86 -4.62 7.69 -3.87
N LEU A 87 -5.93 7.63 -3.64
CA LEU A 87 -6.83 6.64 -4.22
C LEU A 87 -7.21 6.95 -5.68
N THR A 88 -6.86 6.05 -6.58
CA THR A 88 -7.19 6.10 -8.00
C THR A 88 -8.19 5.00 -8.35
N LEU A 89 -9.40 5.12 -7.79
CA LEU A 89 -10.44 4.08 -7.87
C LEU A 89 -11.38 4.23 -9.07
N GLU A 90 -10.96 5.03 -10.06
CA GLU A 90 -11.69 5.25 -11.31
C GLU A 90 -10.87 4.66 -12.47
N GLY A 91 -11.52 4.08 -13.48
CA GLY A 91 -10.84 3.54 -14.65
C GLY A 91 -11.44 2.24 -15.18
N PRO A 92 -10.90 1.72 -16.30
CA PRO A 92 -11.39 0.47 -16.88
C PRO A 92 -11.20 -0.69 -15.88
N ALA A 93 -12.23 -1.51 -15.72
CA ALA A 93 -12.19 -2.70 -14.89
C ALA A 93 -11.62 -3.87 -15.71
N VAL A 94 -10.34 -4.17 -15.52
CA VAL A 94 -9.73 -5.41 -16.03
C VAL A 94 -10.11 -6.55 -15.08
N PRO A 95 -10.81 -7.60 -15.54
CA PRO A 95 -11.22 -8.69 -14.67
C PRO A 95 -10.03 -9.43 -14.07
N VAL A 96 -10.12 -9.75 -12.77
CA VAL A 96 -9.20 -10.68 -12.10
C VAL A 96 -9.68 -12.09 -12.41
N VAL A 97 -8.84 -12.86 -13.11
CA VAL A 97 -9.18 -14.21 -13.58
C VAL A 97 -8.30 -15.28 -12.93
N ASN A 98 -8.90 -16.42 -12.61
CA ASN A 98 -8.17 -17.59 -12.13
C ASN A 98 -7.20 -18.08 -13.22
N SER A 99 -5.92 -18.09 -12.88
CA SER A 99 -4.82 -18.50 -13.76
C SER A 99 -3.57 -18.88 -12.95
N GLY A 100 -2.65 -19.62 -13.59
CA GLY A 100 -1.41 -20.08 -12.96
C GLY A 100 -1.61 -21.25 -12.00
N ALA A 101 -0.63 -21.44 -11.10
CA ALA A 101 -0.65 -22.52 -10.11
C ALA A 101 -1.80 -22.35 -9.09
N GLU A 102 -2.39 -23.47 -8.66
CA GLU A 102 -3.31 -23.48 -7.53
C GLU A 102 -2.57 -23.19 -6.23
N ILE A 103 -3.23 -22.45 -5.34
CA ILE A 103 -2.73 -22.11 -4.00
C ILE A 103 -3.85 -22.35 -2.98
N GLY A 104 -3.47 -22.45 -1.70
CA GLY A 104 -4.46 -22.43 -0.62
C GLY A 104 -5.24 -21.11 -0.59
N PRO A 105 -6.45 -21.08 -0.02
CA PRO A 105 -7.25 -19.85 0.11
C PRO A 105 -6.43 -18.72 0.75
N THR A 106 -6.20 -17.66 -0.01
CA THR A 106 -5.29 -16.57 0.36
C THR A 106 -5.99 -15.22 0.21
N MET A 107 -5.80 -14.32 1.15
CA MET A 107 -6.41 -12.98 1.12
C MET A 107 -5.35 -11.91 0.87
N ILE A 108 -5.78 -10.74 0.44
CA ILE A 108 -4.97 -9.52 0.41
C ILE A 108 -5.57 -8.54 1.40
N HIS A 109 -4.75 -7.94 2.26
CA HIS A 109 -5.10 -6.68 2.90
C HIS A 109 -4.63 -5.56 1.99
N ALA A 110 -5.57 -4.91 1.29
CA ALA A 110 -5.25 -3.88 0.30
C ALA A 110 -4.76 -2.61 0.99
N GLY A 111 -5.43 -2.21 2.08
CA GLY A 111 -5.06 -1.05 2.88
C GLY A 111 -6.19 -0.62 3.80
N VAL A 112 -6.11 0.61 4.28
CA VAL A 112 -7.06 1.16 5.26
C VAL A 112 -7.59 2.48 4.76
N VAL A 113 -8.90 2.55 4.56
CA VAL A 113 -9.59 3.79 4.20
C VAL A 113 -10.18 4.43 5.45
N THR A 114 -10.07 5.75 5.56
CA THR A 114 -10.55 6.49 6.75
C THR A 114 -11.89 7.17 6.52
N ASP A 115 -12.32 7.29 5.26
CA ASP A 115 -13.59 7.86 4.84
C ASP A 115 -14.59 6.78 4.38
N MET A 116 -15.88 6.98 4.67
CA MET A 116 -16.94 6.05 4.27
C MET A 116 -17.25 6.06 2.78
N GLY A 117 -17.08 7.21 2.11
CA GLY A 117 -17.19 7.32 0.67
C GLY A 117 -16.12 6.50 -0.05
N ASP A 118 -14.89 6.55 0.45
CA ASP A 118 -13.78 5.74 -0.08
C ASP A 118 -13.95 4.24 0.14
N ASP A 119 -14.55 3.81 1.27
CA ASP A 119 -14.93 2.40 1.48
C ASP A 119 -15.89 1.91 0.38
N GLY A 120 -16.90 2.72 0.06
CA GLY A 120 -17.84 2.41 -1.02
C GLY A 120 -17.20 2.41 -2.40
N ARG A 121 -16.28 3.36 -2.67
CA ARG A 121 -15.53 3.42 -3.93
C ARG A 121 -14.60 2.22 -4.09
N ALA A 122 -13.90 1.83 -3.03
CA ALA A 122 -12.97 0.70 -3.04
C ALA A 122 -13.73 -0.61 -3.33
N LYS A 123 -14.87 -0.83 -2.67
CA LYS A 123 -15.75 -1.99 -2.95
C LYS A 123 -16.12 -2.05 -4.43
N ARG A 124 -16.71 -0.99 -4.97
CA ARG A 124 -17.13 -0.94 -6.38
C ARG A 124 -15.96 -1.18 -7.34
N TYR A 125 -14.81 -0.58 -7.05
CA TYR A 125 -13.60 -0.72 -7.87
C TYR A 125 -13.14 -2.18 -8.01
N PHE A 126 -13.08 -2.92 -6.91
CA PHE A 126 -12.66 -4.32 -6.90
C PHE A 126 -13.77 -5.28 -7.33
N GLU A 127 -15.03 -5.04 -6.92
CA GLU A 127 -16.18 -5.84 -7.34
C GLU A 127 -16.40 -5.78 -8.85
N ALA A 128 -16.19 -4.62 -9.48
CA ALA A 128 -16.23 -4.48 -10.94
C ALA A 128 -15.19 -5.34 -11.67
N ARG A 129 -14.12 -5.75 -10.98
CA ARG A 129 -13.07 -6.65 -11.49
C ARG A 129 -13.34 -8.12 -11.12
N GLY A 130 -14.49 -8.43 -10.52
CA GLY A 130 -14.85 -9.78 -10.08
C GLY A 130 -14.19 -10.21 -8.76
N VAL A 131 -13.64 -9.27 -7.99
CA VAL A 131 -12.96 -9.56 -6.73
C VAL A 131 -13.94 -9.42 -5.56
N ASN A 132 -14.02 -10.44 -4.71
CA ASN A 132 -14.76 -10.36 -3.44
C ASN A 132 -14.06 -9.41 -2.48
N VAL A 133 -14.83 -8.49 -1.88
CA VAL A 133 -14.31 -7.48 -0.95
C VAL A 133 -14.97 -7.62 0.41
N ARG A 134 -14.16 -7.69 1.47
CA ARG A 134 -14.62 -7.56 2.85
C ARG A 134 -13.98 -6.33 3.48
N THR A 135 -14.78 -5.55 4.21
CA THR A 135 -14.29 -4.36 4.91
C THR A 135 -14.61 -4.47 6.38
N ILE A 136 -13.59 -4.29 7.24
CA ILE A 136 -13.74 -4.41 8.69
C ILE A 136 -13.42 -3.07 9.32
N GLY A 137 -14.40 -2.51 10.04
CA GLY A 137 -14.24 -1.27 10.76
C GLY A 137 -13.43 -1.47 12.04
N GLN A 138 -12.57 -0.53 12.35
CA GLN A 138 -11.87 -0.46 13.63
C GLN A 138 -11.87 1.00 14.10
N SER A 139 -12.52 1.24 15.24
CA SER A 139 -12.49 2.56 15.88
C SER A 139 -11.03 3.02 16.04
N GLY A 140 -10.75 4.26 15.67
CA GLY A 140 -9.41 4.86 15.67
C GLY A 140 -8.52 4.53 14.46
N LEU A 141 -8.87 3.57 13.60
CA LEU A 141 -8.02 3.18 12.47
C LEU A 141 -8.70 3.38 11.10
N GLY A 142 -10.03 3.38 11.06
CA GLY A 142 -10.80 3.43 9.82
C GLY A 142 -11.32 2.05 9.44
N ARG A 143 -11.45 1.77 8.14
CA ARG A 143 -11.93 0.50 7.59
C ARG A 143 -10.82 -0.18 6.81
N ARG A 144 -10.51 -1.41 7.21
CA ARG A 144 -9.51 -2.26 6.54
C ARG A 144 -10.17 -2.98 5.38
N VAL A 145 -9.56 -2.89 4.20
CA VAL A 145 -10.08 -3.48 2.97
C VAL A 145 -9.35 -4.81 2.70
N TYR A 146 -10.11 -5.89 2.62
CA TYR A 146 -9.61 -7.23 2.33
C TYR A 146 -10.20 -7.76 1.03
N LEU A 147 -9.36 -8.41 0.23
CA LEU A 147 -9.72 -8.99 -1.06
C LEU A 147 -9.57 -10.51 -1.03
N GLY A 148 -10.48 -11.22 -1.71
CA GLY A 148 -10.43 -12.67 -1.86
C GLY A 148 -11.52 -13.42 -1.08
N PRO A 149 -11.34 -14.73 -0.82
CA PRO A 149 -10.11 -15.49 -0.99
C PRO A 149 -9.78 -15.80 -2.46
N PHE A 150 -8.48 -15.85 -2.76
CA PHE A 150 -7.93 -16.30 -4.03
C PHE A 150 -7.40 -17.73 -3.89
N THR A 151 -7.57 -18.53 -4.94
CA THR A 151 -7.17 -19.94 -4.99
C THR A 151 -6.19 -20.25 -6.11
N THR A 152 -5.79 -19.24 -6.89
CA THR A 152 -4.70 -19.37 -7.88
C THR A 152 -3.73 -18.21 -7.78
N GLN A 153 -2.47 -18.45 -8.11
CA GLN A 153 -1.41 -17.44 -8.05
C GLN A 153 -1.69 -16.25 -8.98
N GLY A 154 -2.16 -16.49 -10.21
CA GLY A 154 -2.43 -15.43 -11.17
C GLY A 154 -3.58 -14.50 -10.75
N ALA A 155 -4.61 -15.02 -10.08
CA ALA A 155 -5.68 -14.18 -9.54
C ALA A 155 -5.19 -13.33 -8.36
N LEU A 156 -4.35 -13.91 -7.49
CA LEU A 156 -3.72 -13.19 -6.38
C LEU A 156 -2.83 -12.05 -6.90
N ASP A 157 -1.97 -12.32 -7.88
CA ASP A 157 -1.05 -11.33 -8.46
C ASP A 157 -1.80 -10.21 -9.17
N ALA A 158 -2.83 -10.54 -9.97
CA ALA A 158 -3.66 -9.55 -10.65
C ALA A 158 -4.44 -8.67 -9.66
N ALA A 159 -4.94 -9.23 -8.56
CA ALA A 159 -5.62 -8.45 -7.52
C ALA A 159 -4.64 -7.57 -6.72
N MET A 160 -3.43 -8.05 -6.45
CA MET A 160 -2.36 -7.24 -5.84
C MET A 160 -2.02 -6.04 -6.72
N GLU A 161 -1.94 -6.25 -8.04
CA GLU A 161 -1.68 -5.17 -8.99
C GLU A 161 -2.84 -4.19 -9.07
N ALA A 162 -4.08 -4.68 -9.17
CA ALA A 162 -5.27 -3.84 -9.13
C ALA A 162 -5.32 -2.97 -7.85
N ALA A 163 -4.84 -3.48 -6.71
CA ALA A 163 -4.74 -2.68 -5.48
C ALA A 163 -3.69 -1.57 -5.61
N ARG A 164 -2.52 -1.85 -6.18
CA ARG A 164 -1.49 -0.82 -6.43
C ARG A 164 -1.99 0.24 -7.40
N GLU A 165 -2.60 -0.17 -8.52
CA GLU A 165 -3.24 0.73 -9.49
C GLU A 165 -4.33 1.59 -8.84
N GLY A 166 -5.10 1.01 -7.91
CA GLY A 166 -6.12 1.69 -7.14
C GLY A 166 -5.57 2.72 -6.14
N GLY A 167 -4.25 2.86 -6.02
CA GLY A 167 -3.60 3.80 -5.12
C GLY A 167 -3.39 3.27 -3.69
N PHE A 168 -3.61 1.97 -3.47
CA PHE A 168 -3.28 1.38 -2.18
C PHE A 168 -1.75 1.23 -2.08
N ALA A 169 -1.14 1.99 -1.17
CA ALA A 169 0.32 2.11 -1.10
C ALA A 169 1.04 0.80 -0.70
N TYR A 170 0.43 -0.03 0.15
CA TYR A 170 1.08 -1.19 0.76
C TYR A 170 0.19 -2.44 0.84
N PRO A 171 -0.38 -2.92 -0.29
CA PRO A 171 -1.13 -4.17 -0.29
C PRO A 171 -0.20 -5.33 0.07
N TYR A 172 -0.68 -6.27 0.88
CA TYR A 172 0.08 -7.46 1.24
C TYR A 172 -0.81 -8.68 1.44
N VAL A 173 -0.22 -9.86 1.23
CA VAL A 173 -0.88 -11.15 1.42
C VAL A 173 -1.08 -11.45 2.90
N THR A 174 -2.27 -11.92 3.26
CA THR A 174 -2.61 -12.32 4.62
C THR A 174 -3.47 -13.58 4.63
N THR A 175 -3.37 -14.36 5.70
CA THR A 175 -4.27 -15.48 5.99
C THR A 175 -5.35 -15.09 7.00
N PHE A 176 -5.25 -13.90 7.60
CA PHE A 176 -6.19 -13.43 8.62
C PHE A 176 -7.46 -12.85 7.99
N VAL A 177 -8.61 -13.37 8.43
CA VAL A 177 -9.91 -12.73 8.28
C VAL A 177 -10.58 -12.80 9.64
N GLY A 178 -10.51 -11.72 10.40
CA GLY A 178 -11.31 -11.55 11.63
C GLY A 178 -12.79 -11.69 11.34
#